data_AF-A0A947AHC9-F1
#
_entry.id   AF-A0A947AHC9-F1
#
_cell.length_a   1.000
_cell.length_b   1.000
_cell.length_c   1.000
_cell.angle_alpha   90.00
_cell.angle_beta   90.00
_cell.angle_gamma   90.00
#
_symmetry.space_group_name_H-M   'P 1'
#
loop_
_entity.id
_entity.type
_entity.pdbx_description
1 polymer ?
#
loop_
_entity_poly.entity_id
_entity_poly.type
_entity_poly.pdbx_seq_one_letter_code
_entity_poly.pdbx_strand_id
1 'polypeptide(L)' 'MITENEIKKIDDKIKLLRDTAEELNSLSDSVPTISRNTTRLLATVKMMELNISDCIDFDILK' A
#
# COMPACT_ATOMS: atom_id res chain seq x y z
N MET A 1 22.37 -2.57 2.65
CA MET A 1 21.54 -3.60 2.02
C MET A 1 20.31 -3.76 2.89
N ILE A 2 19.11 -3.68 2.33
CA ILE A 2 17.87 -3.96 3.08
C ILE A 2 17.76 -5.47 3.30
N THR A 3 17.30 -5.89 4.46
CA THR A 3 17.12 -7.31 4.80
C THR A 3 15.73 -7.79 4.42
N GLU A 4 15.56 -9.10 4.23
CA GLU A 4 14.24 -9.72 3.98
C GLU A 4 13.22 -9.36 5.09
N ASN A 5 13.66 -9.30 6.34
CA ASN A 5 12.81 -8.92 7.47
C ASN A 5 12.37 -7.44 7.41
N GLU A 6 13.23 -6.56 6.91
CA GLU A 6 12.87 -5.15 6.67
C GLU A 6 11.88 -5.01 5.52
N ILE A 7 12.04 -5.79 4.43
CA ILE A 7 11.08 -5.82 3.32
C ILE A 7 9.70 -6.31 3.80
N LYS A 8 9.64 -7.39 4.58
CA LYS A 8 8.37 -7.88 5.16
C LYS A 8 7.68 -6.83 6.01
N LYS A 9 8.44 -6.10 6.84
CA LYS A 9 7.88 -4.99 7.63
C LYS A 9 7.30 -3.89 6.76
N ILE A 10 7.93 -3.57 5.63
CA ILE A 10 7.42 -2.55 4.70
C ILE A 10 6.14 -3.06 4.02
N ASP A 11 6.14 -4.31 3.55
CA ASP A 11 4.96 -4.97 2.95
C ASP A 11 3.76 -4.94 3.90
N ASP A 12 3.95 -5.34 5.17
CA ASP A 12 2.91 -5.31 6.19
C ASP A 12 2.35 -3.89 6.41
N LYS A 13 3.21 -2.86 6.35
CA LYS A 13 2.77 -1.46 6.48
C LYS A 13 2.01 -0.95 5.26
N ILE A 14 2.40 -1.37 4.06
CA ILE A 14 1.68 -1.03 2.82
C ILE A 14 0.29 -1.69 2.83
N LYS A 15 0.20 -2.97 3.24
CA LYS A 15 -1.08 -3.68 3.39
C LYS A 15 -2.00 -3.01 4.40
N LEU A 16 -1.47 -2.64 5.56
CA LEU A 16 -2.23 -1.89 6.58
C LEU A 16 -2.74 -0.55 6.03
N LEU A 17 -1.93 0.15 5.25
CA LEU A 17 -2.32 1.41 4.61
C LEU A 17 -3.44 1.20 3.57
N ARG A 18 -3.38 0.11 2.79
CA ARG A 18 -4.44 -0.29 1.85
C ARG A 18 -5.75 -0.49 2.60
N ASP A 19 -5.76 -1.36 3.61
CA ASP A 19 -6.95 -1.72 4.36
C ASP A 19 -7.59 -0.49 5.03
N THR A 20 -6.75 0.39 5.62
CA THR A 20 -7.20 1.66 6.22
C THR A 20 -7.80 2.60 5.17
N ALA A 21 -7.22 2.68 3.98
CA ALA A 21 -7.72 3.52 2.90
C ALA A 21 -9.03 2.99 2.29
N GLU A 22 -9.18 1.67 2.18
CA GLU A 22 -10.43 1.00 1.78
C GLU A 22 -11.54 1.28 2.81
N GLU A 23 -11.24 1.16 4.10
CA GLU A 23 -12.17 1.49 5.18
C GLU A 23 -12.61 2.96 5.12
N LEU A 24 -11.68 3.91 5.01
CA LEU A 24 -12.03 5.33 4.86
C LEU A 24 -12.89 5.61 3.61
N ASN A 25 -12.65 4.90 2.50
CA ASN A 25 -13.45 5.06 1.29
C ASN A 25 -14.87 4.54 1.52
N SER A 26 -15.03 3.40 2.20
CA SER A 26 -16.35 2.82 2.52
C SER A 26 -17.21 3.72 3.41
N LEU A 27 -16.58 4.60 4.21
CA LEU A 27 -17.26 5.56 5.09
C LEU A 27 -17.53 6.92 4.42
N SER A 28 -17.20 7.06 3.12
CA SER A 28 -17.13 8.36 2.45
C SER A 28 -18.43 8.84 1.79
N ASP A 29 -19.54 8.12 1.95
CA ASP A 29 -20.84 8.40 1.30
C ASP A 29 -21.32 9.85 1.47
N SER A 30 -21.02 10.47 2.61
CA SER A 30 -21.41 11.85 2.93
C SER A 30 -20.33 12.89 2.61
N VAL A 31 -19.12 12.46 2.25
CA VAL A 31 -17.96 13.35 2.05
C VAL A 31 -17.22 12.99 0.75
N PRO A 32 -17.67 13.50 -0.41
CA PRO A 32 -17.11 13.14 -1.73
C PRO A 32 -15.60 13.40 -1.87
N THR A 33 -15.05 14.37 -1.13
CA THR A 33 -13.61 14.65 -1.12
C THR A 33 -12.81 13.51 -0.49
N ILE A 34 -13.36 12.82 0.51
CA ILE A 34 -12.74 11.63 1.12
C ILE A 34 -12.73 10.48 0.12
N SER A 35 -13.85 10.21 -0.58
CA SER A 35 -13.90 9.19 -1.64
C SER A 35 -12.84 9.42 -2.72
N ARG A 36 -12.71 10.68 -3.20
CA ARG A 36 -11.71 11.05 -4.21
C ARG A 36 -10.27 10.92 -3.71
N ASN A 37 -10.00 11.32 -2.47
CA ASN A 37 -8.67 11.25 -1.88
C ASN A 37 -8.24 9.80 -1.61
N THR A 38 -9.15 8.99 -1.06
CA THR A 38 -8.90 7.57 -0.77
C THR A 38 -8.73 6.77 -2.06
N THR A 39 -9.51 7.04 -3.11
CA THR A 39 -9.30 6.43 -4.44
C THR A 39 -7.90 6.73 -5.00
N ARG A 40 -7.44 7.99 -4.90
CA ARG A 40 -6.06 8.36 -5.31
C ARG A 40 -5.00 7.69 -4.45
N LEU A 41 -5.21 7.63 -3.14
CA LEU A 41 -4.31 6.95 -2.20
C LEU A 41 -4.19 5.47 -2.55
N LEU A 42 -5.30 4.78 -2.82
CA LEU A 42 -5.31 3.36 -3.18
C LEU A 42 -4.51 3.08 -4.46
N ALA A 43 -4.55 3.97 -5.46
CA ALA A 43 -3.72 3.83 -6.65
C ALA A 43 -2.22 3.93 -6.32
N THR A 44 -1.83 4.86 -5.45
CA THR A 44 -0.44 4.99 -4.98
C THR A 44 0.00 3.79 -4.16
N VAL A 45 -0.86 3.32 -3.25
CA VAL A 45 -0.61 2.10 -2.44
C VAL A 45 -0.42 0.90 -3.35
N LYS A 46 -1.23 0.77 -4.41
CA LYS A 46 -1.07 -0.32 -5.36
C LYS A 46 0.29 -0.33 -6.06
N MET A 47 0.81 0.85 -6.40
CA MET A 47 2.16 0.97 -6.95
C MET A 47 3.24 0.55 -5.94
N MET A 48 3.08 0.91 -4.66
CA MET A 48 4.00 0.48 -3.60
C MET A 48 3.99 -1.05 -3.42
N GLU A 49 2.81 -1.69 -3.49
CA GLU A 49 2.69 -3.16 -3.45
C GLU A 49 3.46 -3.83 -4.60
N LEU A 50 3.34 -3.30 -5.82
CA LEU A 50 4.07 -3.80 -6.97
C LEU A 50 5.59 -3.64 -6.78
N ASN A 51 6.04 -2.46 -6.32
CA ASN A 51 7.46 -2.22 -6.09
C ASN A 51 8.06 -3.15 -5.04
N ILE A 52 7.31 -3.50 -3.99
CA ILE A 52 7.78 -4.46 -2.98
C ILE A 52 7.73 -5.90 -3.48
N SER A 53 6.70 -6.27 -4.26
CA SER A 53 6.63 -7.58 -4.91
C SER A 53 7.83 -7.79 -5.85
N ASP A 54 8.18 -6.78 -6.64
CA ASP A 54 9.37 -6.80 -7.50
C ASP A 54 10.66 -7.01 -6.69
N CYS A 55 10.77 -6.39 -5.50
CA CYS A 55 11.94 -6.60 -4.63
C CYS A 55 12.06 -8.05 -4.12
N ILE A 56 10.94 -8.74 -3.93
CA ILE A 56 10.89 -10.14 -3.49
C ILE A 56 11.17 -11.08 -4.66
N ASP A 57 10.56 -10.83 -5.82
CA ASP A 57 10.61 -11.72 -6.98
C ASP A 57 11.94 -11.63 -7.74
N PHE A 58 12.57 -10.46 -7.79
CA PHE A 58 13.82 -10.24 -8.55
C PHE A 58 15.11 -10.39 -7.73
N ASP A 59 15.04 -10.92 -6.51
CA ASP A 59 16.22 -11.27 -5.71
C ASP A 59 17.21 -10.09 -5.55
N ILE A 60 16.68 -8.85 -5.49
CA ILE A 60 17.44 -7.60 -5.20
C ILE A 60 18.05 -7.65 -3.77
N LEU A 61 17.72 -8.70 -3.02
CA LEU A 61 18.25 -9.09 -1.72
C LEU A 61 19.61 -9.81 -1.77
N LYS A 62 20.25 -9.97 -2.94
CA LYS A 62 21.60 -10.53 -3.08
C LYS A 62 22.70 -9.48 -3.18
#